data_AF-A0A124G741-F1
#
_entry.id   AF-A0A124G741-F1
#
_cell.length_a   1.000
_cell.length_b   1.000
_cell.length_c   1.000
_cell.angle_alpha   90.00
_cell.angle_beta   90.00
_cell.angle_gamma   90.00
#
_symmetry.space_group_name_H-M   'P 1'
#
loop_
_entity.id
_entity.type
_entity.pdbx_description
1 polymer ?
#
loop_
_entity_poly.entity_id
_entity_poly.type
_entity_poly.pdbx_seq_one_letter_code
_entity_poly.pdbx_strand_id
1 'polypeptide(L)'
;MQVAEVKAMACQLPAELAVPLSRWSCPDLAHEAIARGLVPAIPASTIRRILAADTIKPWQHQSWIFILDPDFATKASRVLDLYARTYDGEPLGVDEYVVSSDEKPASRPAAAATPPWHPASPA
;
A
#
# COMPACT_ATOMS: atom_id res chain seq x y z
N MET A 1 -14.19 -9.95 18.95
CA MET A 1 -12.78 -9.87 18.53
C MET A 1 -12.73 -9.21 17.16
N GLN A 2 -12.17 -8.00 17.07
CA GLN A 2 -12.05 -7.32 15.78
C GLN A 2 -10.83 -7.86 15.03
N VAL A 3 -11.08 -8.59 13.94
CA VAL A 3 -10.03 -9.18 13.09
C VAL A 3 -9.10 -8.11 12.51
N ALA A 4 -9.62 -6.91 12.27
CA ALA A 4 -8.86 -5.76 11.79
C ALA A 4 -7.79 -5.28 12.77
N GLU A 5 -8.08 -5.25 14.08
CA GLU A 5 -7.12 -4.81 15.11
C GLU A 5 -5.94 -5.77 15.23
N VAL A 6 -6.19 -7.08 15.18
CA VAL A 6 -5.12 -8.10 15.18
C VAL A 6 -4.20 -7.94 13.97
N LYS A 7 -4.76 -7.65 12.80
CA LYS A 7 -3.97 -7.41 11.58
C LYS A 7 -3.18 -6.11 11.65
N ALA A 8 -3.79 -5.04 12.17
CA ALA A 8 -3.12 -3.77 12.37
C ALA A 8 -1.91 -3.92 13.32
N MET A 9 -2.07 -4.66 14.43
CA MET A 9 -0.95 -4.96 15.34
C MET A 9 0.16 -5.76 14.66
N ALA A 10 -0.19 -6.75 13.83
CA ALA A 10 0.81 -7.52 13.08
C ALA A 10 1.64 -6.66 12.11
N CYS A 11 1.07 -5.55 11.63
CA CYS A 11 1.73 -4.60 10.74
C CYS A 11 2.55 -3.52 11.46
N GLN A 12 2.39 -3.35 12.77
CA GLN A 12 3.16 -2.37 13.55
C GLN A 12 4.56 -2.92 13.85
N LEU A 13 5.57 -2.05 13.93
CA LEU A 13 6.91 -2.48 14.32
C LEU A 13 6.92 -2.72 15.85
N PRO A 14 7.39 -3.88 16.36
CA PRO A 14 7.41 -4.09 17.81
C PRO A 14 8.25 -3.05 18.57
N ALA A 15 9.25 -2.46 17.91
CA ALA A 15 10.06 -1.37 18.45
C ALA A 15 9.26 -0.08 18.70
N GLU A 16 8.22 0.21 17.89
CA GLU A 16 7.29 1.34 18.13
C GLU A 16 6.45 1.12 19.39
N LEU A 17 6.39 -0.12 19.86
CA LEU A 17 5.59 -0.57 20.99
C LEU A 17 6.47 -0.84 22.22
N ALA A 18 7.72 -0.39 22.19
CA ALA A 18 8.73 -0.56 23.24
C ALA A 18 8.96 -2.02 23.66
N VAL A 19 8.60 -2.99 22.81
CA VAL A 19 8.84 -4.41 23.05
C VAL A 19 10.20 -4.78 22.43
N PRO A 20 11.10 -5.49 23.14
CA PRO A 20 12.42 -5.86 22.62
C PRO A 20 12.36 -7.02 21.61
N LEU A 21 11.43 -6.93 20.65
CA LEU A 21 11.24 -7.91 19.58
C LEU A 21 11.58 -7.27 18.24
N SER A 22 12.31 -8.02 17.41
CA SER A 22 12.58 -7.60 16.02
C SER A 22 11.41 -7.90 15.08
N ARG A 23 10.53 -8.83 15.46
CA ARG A 23 9.35 -9.25 14.69
C ARG A 23 8.26 -9.78 15.62
N TRP A 24 7.02 -9.69 15.17
CA TRP A 24 5.88 -10.33 15.83
C TRP A 24 5.84 -11.83 15.58
N SER A 25 5.71 -12.64 16.63
CA SER A 25 5.23 -14.02 16.52
C SER A 25 3.73 -14.11 16.88
N CYS A 26 3.06 -15.21 16.50
CA CYS A 26 1.64 -15.39 16.86
C CYS A 26 1.41 -15.43 18.40
N PRO A 27 2.29 -16.06 19.21
CA PRO A 27 2.25 -15.92 20.67
C PRO A 27 2.40 -14.49 21.16
N ASP A 28 3.33 -13.71 20.58
CA ASP A 28 3.56 -12.32 20.99
C ASP A 28 2.33 -11.46 20.69
N LEU A 29 1.73 -11.62 19.50
CA LEU A 29 0.49 -10.94 19.14
C LEU A 29 -0.70 -11.31 20.03
N ALA A 30 -0.77 -12.57 20.48
CA ALA A 30 -1.79 -13.00 21.41
C ALA A 30 -1.60 -12.35 22.79
N HIS A 31 -0.35 -12.28 23.26
CA HIS A 31 -0.01 -11.61 24.51
C HIS A 31 -0.33 -10.11 24.44
N GLU A 32 0.09 -9.45 23.37
CA GLU A 32 -0.14 -8.02 23.15
C GLU A 32 -1.63 -7.68 23.01
N ALA A 33 -2.41 -8.52 22.33
CA ALA A 33 -3.86 -8.34 22.22
C ALA A 33 -4.57 -8.37 23.58
N ILE A 34 -4.07 -9.20 24.50
CA ILE A 34 -4.57 -9.28 25.88
C ILE A 34 -4.08 -8.08 26.69
N ALA A 35 -2.78 -7.72 26.57
CA ALA A 35 -2.19 -6.59 27.28
C ALA A 35 -2.89 -5.25 26.95
N ARG A 36 -3.34 -5.08 25.71
CA ARG A 36 -4.13 -3.91 25.25
C ARG A 36 -5.62 -3.98 25.60
N GLY A 37 -6.09 -5.07 26.20
CA GLY A 37 -7.50 -5.26 26.54
C GLY A 37 -8.43 -5.44 25.33
N LEU A 38 -7.90 -5.76 24.15
CA LEU A 38 -8.70 -5.97 22.94
C LEU A 38 -9.55 -7.25 23.03
N VAL A 39 -9.03 -8.25 23.74
CA VAL A 39 -9.71 -9.52 24.03
C VAL A 39 -9.32 -10.03 25.41
N PRO A 40 -10.24 -10.70 26.14
CA PRO A 40 -9.95 -11.26 27.46
C PRO A 40 -8.99 -12.46 27.40
N ALA A 41 -9.05 -13.25 26.32
CA ALA A 41 -8.13 -14.33 26.03
C ALA A 41 -8.19 -14.70 24.55
N ILE A 42 -7.04 -15.05 23.96
CA ILE A 42 -6.98 -15.57 22.59
C ILE A 42 -5.82 -16.55 22.44
N PRO A 43 -6.04 -17.75 21.89
CA PRO A 43 -4.96 -18.67 21.63
C PRO A 43 -4.18 -18.24 20.37
N ALA A 44 -2.86 -18.43 20.40
CA ALA A 44 -1.98 -18.12 19.26
C ALA A 44 -2.38 -18.86 17.96
N SER A 45 -3.03 -20.02 18.06
CA SER A 45 -3.57 -20.75 16.90
C SER A 45 -4.69 -19.99 16.19
N THR A 46 -5.49 -19.22 16.94
CA THR A 46 -6.53 -18.37 16.38
C THR A 46 -5.92 -17.18 15.66
N ILE A 47 -4.90 -16.53 16.23
CA ILE A 47 -4.11 -15.50 15.55
C ILE A 47 -3.52 -16.05 14.25
N ARG A 48 -2.90 -17.24 14.29
CA ARG A 48 -2.33 -17.89 13.11
C ARG A 48 -3.39 -18.10 12.02
N ARG A 49 -4.58 -18.59 12.38
CA ARG A 49 -5.69 -18.80 11.43
C ARG A 49 -6.18 -17.48 10.83
N ILE A 50 -6.28 -16.42 11.64
CA ILE A 50 -6.67 -15.09 11.18
C ILE A 50 -5.69 -14.57 10.12
N LEU A 51 -4.38 -14.63 10.41
CA LEU A 51 -3.34 -14.15 9.49
C LEU A 51 -3.18 -15.08 8.27
N ALA A 52 -3.43 -16.38 8.42
CA ALA A 52 -3.34 -17.33 7.30
C ALA A 52 -4.48 -17.16 6.30
N ALA A 53 -5.64 -16.63 6.73
CA ALA A 53 -6.81 -16.45 5.87
C ALA A 53 -6.64 -15.30 4.85
N ASP A 54 -5.68 -14.40 5.06
CA ASP A 54 -5.44 -13.30 4.13
C ASP A 54 -4.54 -13.69 2.96
N THR A 55 -4.93 -13.20 1.78
CA THR A 55 -4.17 -13.35 0.54
C THR A 55 -2.92 -12.48 0.55
N ILE A 56 -3.04 -11.25 1.06
CA ILE A 56 -1.92 -10.30 1.18
C ILE A 56 -1.47 -10.29 2.64
N LYS A 57 -0.16 -10.49 2.86
CA LYS A 57 0.44 -10.66 4.20
C LYS A 57 1.45 -9.55 4.50
N PRO A 58 0.98 -8.30 4.67
CA PRO A 58 1.85 -7.14 4.85
C PRO A 58 2.77 -7.27 6.08
N TRP A 59 2.37 -7.99 7.13
CA TRP A 59 3.21 -8.27 8.29
C TRP A 59 4.36 -9.27 8.02
N GLN A 60 4.36 -10.01 6.90
CA GLN A 60 5.47 -10.90 6.52
C GLN A 60 6.55 -10.18 5.73
N HIS A 61 6.20 -9.08 5.08
CA HIS A 61 7.09 -8.31 4.24
C HIS A 61 7.12 -6.88 4.77
N GLN A 62 8.14 -6.55 5.55
CA GLN A 62 8.42 -5.16 5.94
C GLN A 62 8.90 -4.38 4.71
N SER A 63 7.98 -4.07 3.80
CA SER A 63 8.21 -3.16 2.69
C SER A 63 7.88 -1.74 3.15
N TRP A 64 8.56 -1.27 4.20
CA TRP A 64 8.67 0.16 4.39
C TRP A 64 9.84 0.60 3.52
N ILE A 65 9.55 1.40 2.50
CA ILE A 65 10.58 1.91 1.59
C ILE A 65 11.39 2.92 2.41
N PHE A 66 12.48 2.46 3.02
CA PHE A 66 13.53 3.38 3.42
C PHE A 66 14.27 3.72 2.13
N ILE A 67 14.14 4.96 1.72
CA ILE A 67 14.86 5.49 0.57
C ILE A 67 16.32 5.62 1.00
N LEU A 68 17.13 4.60 0.67
CA LEU A 68 18.57 4.56 0.95
C LEU A 68 19.41 5.09 -0.22
N ASP A 69 18.78 5.39 -1.35
CA ASP A 69 19.46 5.84 -2.56
C ASP A 69 19.82 7.33 -2.45
N PRO A 70 21.11 7.70 -2.45
CA PRO A 70 21.53 9.11 -2.41
C PRO A 70 20.96 9.93 -3.57
N ASP A 71 20.71 9.29 -4.72
CA ASP A 71 20.18 9.93 -5.92
C ASP A 71 18.65 9.87 -5.99
N PHE A 72 17.96 9.44 -4.93
CA PHE A 72 16.51 9.29 -4.95
C PHE A 72 15.79 10.56 -5.36
N ALA A 73 16.18 11.70 -4.82
CA ALA A 73 15.53 12.98 -5.15
C ALA A 73 15.61 13.26 -6.65
N THR A 74 16.77 13.03 -7.26
CA THR A 74 16.99 13.22 -8.70
C THR A 74 16.17 12.22 -9.53
N LYS A 75 16.14 10.94 -9.13
CA LYS A 75 15.38 9.91 -9.83
C LYS A 75 13.86 10.13 -9.70
N ALA A 76 13.41 10.50 -8.51
CA ALA A 76 12.01 10.80 -8.22
C ALA A 76 11.54 12.06 -8.96
N SER A 77 12.37 13.11 -9.05
CA SER A 77 12.03 14.32 -9.80
C SER A 77 11.67 14.01 -11.24
N ARG A 78 12.47 13.17 -11.94
CA ARG A 78 12.18 12.79 -13.34
C ARG A 78 10.82 12.10 -13.49
N VAL A 79 10.46 11.25 -12.54
CA VAL A 79 9.15 10.58 -12.53
C VAL A 79 8.04 11.60 -12.27
N LEU A 80 8.22 12.52 -11.32
CA LEU A 80 7.27 13.57 -11.02
C LEU A 80 7.07 14.54 -12.19
N ASP A 81 8.14 14.88 -12.90
CA ASP A 81 8.10 15.70 -14.11
C ASP A 81 7.26 15.02 -15.20
N LEU A 82 7.42 13.71 -15.40
CA LEU A 82 6.59 12.94 -16.34
C LEU A 82 5.10 13.01 -15.98
N TYR A 83 4.74 12.91 -14.69
CA TYR A 83 3.34 13.10 -14.25
C TYR A 83 2.86 14.54 -14.47
N ALA A 84 3.75 15.53 -14.38
CA ALA A 84 3.46 16.93 -14.73
C ALA A 84 3.42 17.20 -16.25
N ARG A 85 3.62 16.18 -17.08
CA ARG A 85 3.78 16.25 -18.54
C ARG A 85 4.96 17.09 -18.99
N THR A 86 6.08 16.94 -18.30
CA THR A 86 7.38 17.53 -18.64
C THR A 86 8.44 16.44 -18.67
N TYR A 87 9.36 16.48 -19.64
CA TYR A 87 10.51 15.59 -19.71
C TYR A 87 11.76 16.35 -20.12
N ASP A 88 12.84 16.24 -19.33
CA ASP A 88 14.09 17.00 -19.51
C ASP A 88 13.89 18.53 -19.67
N GLY A 89 12.85 19.08 -19.03
CA GLY A 89 12.51 20.51 -19.07
C GLY A 89 11.56 20.91 -20.20
N GLU A 90 11.22 20.00 -21.11
CA GLU A 90 10.33 20.26 -22.24
C GLU A 90 8.92 19.66 -22.00
N PRO A 91 7.85 20.36 -22.39
CA PRO A 91 6.49 19.85 -22.25
C PRO A 91 6.23 18.69 -23.23
N LEU A 92 5.55 17.65 -22.75
CA LEU A 92 5.14 16.53 -23.59
C LEU A 92 4.09 16.97 -24.62
N GLY A 93 4.21 16.42 -25.82
CA GLY A 93 3.28 16.61 -26.92
C GLY A 93 1.86 16.09 -26.62
N VAL A 94 0.90 16.44 -27.49
CA VAL A 94 -0.49 15.95 -27.38
C VAL A 94 -0.61 14.44 -27.63
N ASP A 95 0.31 13.89 -28.42
CA ASP A 95 0.36 12.46 -28.80
C ASP A 95 1.41 11.66 -28.01
N GLU A 96 1.97 12.25 -26.94
CA GLU A 96 2.93 11.59 -26.05
C GLU A 96 2.25 11.17 -24.75
N TYR A 97 2.45 9.92 -24.36
CA TYR A 97 1.76 9.30 -23.23
C TYR A 97 2.75 8.74 -22.21
N VAL A 98 2.46 8.98 -20.94
CA VAL A 98 3.17 8.36 -19.82
C VAL A 98 2.39 7.13 -19.38
N VAL A 99 3.06 5.98 -19.35
CA VAL A 99 2.47 4.71 -18.92
C VAL A 99 3.16 4.25 -17.65
N SER A 100 2.40 4.11 -16.57
CA SER A 100 2.87 3.53 -15.31
C SER A 100 2.31 2.12 -15.13
N SER A 101 3.18 1.15 -14.89
CA SER A 101 2.79 -0.28 -14.75
C SER A 101 2.37 -0.64 -13.33
N ASP A 102 2.90 0.07 -12.33
CA ASP A 102 2.60 -0.17 -10.92
C ASP A 102 1.58 0.83 -10.35
N GLU A 103 1.17 1.82 -11.15
CA GLU A 103 0.12 2.76 -10.74
C GLU A 103 -1.14 1.97 -10.43
N LYS A 104 -1.38 1.83 -9.12
CA LYS A 104 -2.67 1.37 -8.64
C LYS A 104 -3.65 2.45 -9.05
N PRO A 105 -4.64 2.17 -9.92
CA PRO A 105 -5.56 3.18 -10.38
C PRO A 105 -6.18 3.82 -9.13
N ALA A 106 -5.88 5.10 -8.91
CA ALA A 106 -6.60 5.86 -7.91
C ALA A 106 -8.07 5.68 -8.25
N SER A 107 -8.86 5.16 -7.30
CA SER A 107 -10.29 4.92 -7.51
C SER A 107 -10.92 6.25 -7.92
N ARG A 108 -11.13 6.45 -9.21
CA ARG A 108 -11.81 7.62 -9.75
C ARG A 108 -13.24 7.53 -9.21
N PRO A 109 -13.74 8.48 -8.40
CA PRO A 109 -15.19 8.57 -8.24
C PRO A 109 -15.74 8.76 -9.65
N ALA A 110 -16.67 7.88 -10.05
CA ALA A 110 -17.18 7.80 -11.42
C ALA A 110 -17.48 9.19 -11.95
N ALA A 111 -16.63 9.69 -12.87
CA ALA A 111 -16.87 10.97 -13.50
C ALA A 111 -17.96 10.81 -14.55
N ALA A 112 -18.86 11.77 -14.57
CA ALA A 112 -20.01 11.85 -15.45
C ALA A 112 -19.68 11.62 -16.93
N ALA A 113 -20.60 10.90 -17.58
CA ALA A 113 -20.94 10.84 -19.00
C ALA A 113 -19.80 10.82 -20.03
N THR A 114 -19.61 9.65 -20.65
CA THR A 114 -19.02 9.46 -21.97
C THR A 114 -19.72 10.39 -22.99
N PRO A 115 -19.01 11.21 -23.78
CA PRO A 115 -19.63 11.84 -24.94
C PRO A 115 -20.01 10.76 -25.98
N PRO A 116 -21.14 10.92 -26.69
CA PRO A 116 -21.58 9.93 -27.67
C PRO A 116 -20.62 9.85 -28.84
N TRP A 117 -20.27 8.61 -29.21
CA TRP A 117 -19.52 8.30 -30.42
C TRP A 117 -20.42 8.53 -31.65
N HIS A 118 -19.97 9.32 -32.62
CA HIS A 118 -20.63 9.46 -33.92
C HIS A 118 -19.82 8.73 -34.99
N PRO A 119 -20.38 7.72 -35.68
CA PRO A 119 -19.72 7.14 -36.85
C PRO A 119 -19.70 8.16 -38.01
N ALA A 120 -18.57 8.23 -38.71
CA ALA A 120 -18.39 9.10 -39.88
C ALA A 120 -19.35 8.72 -41.02
N SER A 121 -19.97 9.73 -41.64
CA SER A 121 -20.85 9.58 -42.79
C SER A 121 -20.01 9.41 -44.07
N PRO A 122 -20.33 8.46 -44.98
CA PRO A 122 -19.63 8.33 -46.24
C PRO A 122 -20.06 9.40 -47.25
N ALA A 123 -19.15 9.71 -48.17
CA ALA A 123 -19.25 10.72 -49.23
C ALA A 123 -20.20 10.32 -50.38
#